data_AF-A0A1H8TCM1-F1
#
_entry.id   AF-A0A1H8TCM1-F1
#
_cell.length_a   1.000
_cell.length_b   1.000
_cell.length_c   1.000
_cell.angle_alpha   90.00
_cell.angle_beta   90.00
_cell.angle_gamma   90.00
#
_symmetry.space_group_name_H-M   'P 1'
#
loop_
_entity.id
_entity.type
_entity.pdbx_description
1 polymer ?
#
loop_
_entity_poly.entity_id
_entity_poly.type
_entity_poly.pdbx_seq_one_letter_code
_entity_poly.pdbx_strand_id
1 'polypeptide(L)'
;MKRDAASKADLSAQIAKAIRDAIVSGELIVDSRLPSEAELADQFEVSRPTVREALKRLAAQNLIRTQRGATGGAFVNRLTYTDAYAQHITTSTLLLSMNAVDFETACEARFALERACAPLAAARRGAGHLSTMRAEINRQEDPALSDEAFCTSDVAFHRALVDAAQNPVLSYQLAGAVEAMQPLMNMITFTARPRRDIVARHSEIARALQAADAEAIDRELARLCDFTISLAQTVMAVRARRSVPSR
;
A
#
# COMPACT_ATOMS: atom_id res chain seq x y z
N MET A 1 -50.07 -14.66 -5.01
CA MET A 1 -48.72 -14.41 -5.57
C MET A 1 -48.34 -12.96 -5.29
N LYS A 2 -47.83 -12.66 -4.09
CA LYS A 2 -47.40 -11.31 -3.70
C LYS A 2 -45.95 -11.14 -4.16
N ARG A 3 -45.68 -10.16 -5.03
CA ARG A 3 -44.32 -9.73 -5.36
C ARG A 3 -43.73 -9.07 -4.11
N ASP A 4 -42.63 -9.61 -3.60
CA ASP A 4 -41.91 -9.01 -2.48
C ASP A 4 -41.40 -7.63 -2.91
N ALA A 5 -41.84 -6.60 -2.19
CA ALA A 5 -41.36 -5.25 -2.36
C ALA A 5 -39.90 -5.20 -1.87
N ALA A 6 -38.96 -5.10 -2.81
CA ALA A 6 -37.55 -4.88 -2.52
C ALA A 6 -37.41 -3.73 -1.49
N SER A 7 -36.72 -4.01 -0.38
CA SER A 7 -36.53 -2.99 0.65
C SER A 7 -35.82 -1.77 0.06
N LYS A 8 -36.04 -0.58 0.64
CA LYS A 8 -35.34 0.65 0.20
C LYS A 8 -33.81 0.49 0.19
N ALA A 9 -33.27 -0.30 1.12
CA ALA A 9 -31.85 -0.63 1.17
C ALA A 9 -31.41 -1.46 -0.05
N ASP A 10 -32.25 -2.42 -0.47
CA ASP A 10 -32.02 -3.26 -1.65
C ASP A 10 -32.08 -2.44 -2.96
N LEU A 11 -33.09 -1.58 -3.12
CA LEU A 11 -33.20 -0.68 -4.28
C LEU A 11 -32.01 0.27 -4.39
N SER A 12 -31.57 0.88 -3.29
CA SER A 12 -30.39 1.76 -3.31
C SER A 12 -29.11 1.01 -3.69
N ALA A 13 -28.99 -0.28 -3.34
CA ALA A 13 -27.86 -1.11 -3.70
C ALA A 13 -27.88 -1.49 -5.18
N GLN A 14 -29.05 -1.81 -5.73
CA GLN A 14 -29.24 -2.10 -7.15
C GLN A 14 -28.90 -0.89 -8.04
N ILE A 15 -29.37 0.31 -7.67
CA ILE A 15 -29.02 1.56 -8.38
C ILE A 15 -27.51 1.81 -8.32
N ALA A 16 -26.90 1.68 -7.15
CA ALA A 16 -25.45 1.82 -6.99
C ALA A 16 -24.67 0.77 -7.80
N LYS A 17 -25.19 -0.44 -7.94
CA LYS A 17 -24.59 -1.47 -8.79
C LYS A 17 -24.69 -1.10 -10.27
N ALA A 18 -25.86 -0.69 -10.76
CA ALA A 18 -26.06 -0.30 -12.15
C ALA A 18 -25.12 0.85 -12.57
N ILE A 19 -25.02 1.90 -11.75
CA ILE A 19 -24.13 3.03 -12.03
C ILE A 19 -22.65 2.60 -11.99
N ARG A 20 -22.26 1.74 -11.04
CA ARG A 20 -20.90 1.18 -10.99
C ARG A 20 -20.58 0.39 -12.25
N ASP A 21 -21.49 -0.49 -12.68
CA ASP A 21 -21.28 -1.33 -13.85
C ASP A 21 -21.08 -0.46 -15.10
N ALA A 22 -21.85 0.63 -15.24
CA ALA A 22 -21.68 1.63 -16.31
C ALA A 22 -20.36 2.42 -16.22
N ILE A 23 -19.84 2.69 -15.01
CA ILE A 23 -18.50 3.29 -14.84
C ILE A 23 -17.41 2.29 -15.23
N VAL A 24 -17.53 1.03 -14.80
CA VAL A 24 -16.53 -0.03 -15.06
C VAL A 24 -16.52 -0.44 -16.54
N SER A 25 -17.67 -0.44 -17.21
CA SER A 25 -17.77 -0.71 -18.66
C SER A 25 -17.29 0.46 -19.53
N GLY A 26 -17.14 1.66 -18.95
CA GLY A 26 -16.73 2.87 -19.65
C GLY A 26 -17.88 3.65 -20.32
N GLU A 27 -19.13 3.24 -20.12
CA GLU A 27 -20.32 4.01 -20.55
C GLU A 27 -20.38 5.38 -19.85
N LEU A 28 -20.03 5.40 -18.57
CA LEU A 28 -19.85 6.61 -17.78
C LEU A 28 -18.35 6.90 -17.61
N ILE A 29 -17.85 7.84 -18.41
CA ILE A 29 -16.43 8.19 -18.43
C ILE A 29 -16.02 9.01 -17.21
N VAL A 30 -14.75 8.88 -16.84
CA VAL A 30 -14.12 9.66 -15.76
C VAL A 30 -14.36 11.16 -15.96
N ASP A 31 -14.65 11.86 -14.86
CA ASP A 31 -14.99 13.29 -14.80
C ASP A 31 -16.31 13.70 -15.43
N SER A 32 -17.07 12.78 -16.04
CA SER A 32 -18.41 13.10 -16.52
C SER A 32 -19.36 13.39 -15.36
N ARG A 33 -20.30 14.29 -15.59
CA ARG A 33 -21.40 14.55 -14.65
C ARG A 33 -22.40 13.40 -14.76
N LEU A 34 -22.81 12.86 -13.62
CA LEU A 34 -23.95 11.95 -13.56
C LEU A 34 -25.27 12.73 -13.77
N PRO A 35 -26.34 12.06 -14.22
CA PRO A 35 -27.68 12.64 -14.16
C PRO A 35 -27.99 13.10 -12.74
N SER A 36 -28.79 14.16 -12.62
CA SER A 36 -29.22 14.73 -11.34
C SER A 36 -30.01 13.71 -10.50
N GLU A 37 -30.14 13.96 -9.19
CA GLU A 37 -30.97 13.12 -8.32
C GLU A 37 -32.41 12.97 -8.83
N ALA A 38 -32.94 13.98 -9.52
CA ALA A 38 -34.29 13.95 -10.09
C ALA A 38 -34.34 13.06 -11.32
N GLU A 39 -33.41 13.25 -12.28
CA GLU A 39 -33.34 12.42 -13.49
C GLU A 39 -33.09 10.94 -13.16
N LEU A 40 -32.22 10.65 -12.20
CA LEU A 40 -32.00 9.28 -11.71
C LEU A 40 -33.24 8.72 -11.01
N ALA A 41 -33.99 9.54 -10.25
CA ALA A 41 -35.21 9.09 -9.59
C ALA A 41 -36.27 8.69 -10.63
N ASP A 42 -36.39 9.48 -11.70
CA ASP A 42 -37.30 9.20 -12.81
C ASP A 42 -36.86 7.96 -13.61
N GLN A 43 -35.56 7.85 -13.95
CA GLN A 43 -35.01 6.71 -14.70
C GLN A 43 -35.16 5.37 -13.99
N PHE A 44 -34.95 5.35 -12.66
CA PHE A 44 -35.05 4.13 -11.87
C PHE A 44 -36.43 3.92 -11.24
N GLU A 45 -37.40 4.80 -11.51
CA GLU A 45 -38.76 4.78 -10.96
C GLU A 45 -38.78 4.69 -9.41
N VAL A 46 -37.91 5.47 -8.75
CA VAL A 46 -37.76 5.49 -7.29
C VAL A 46 -37.85 6.90 -6.72
N SER A 47 -37.96 7.00 -5.39
CA SER A 47 -37.88 8.29 -4.71
C SER A 47 -36.45 8.85 -4.68
N ARG A 48 -36.30 10.18 -4.79
CA ARG A 48 -35.01 10.90 -4.68
C ARG A 48 -34.17 10.52 -3.44
N PRO A 49 -34.74 10.30 -2.24
CA PRO A 49 -33.96 9.81 -1.10
C PRO A 49 -33.30 8.46 -1.34
N THR A 50 -33.90 7.57 -2.12
CA THR A 50 -33.33 6.25 -2.47
C THR A 50 -32.12 6.40 -3.39
N VAL A 51 -32.22 7.28 -4.39
CA VAL A 51 -31.09 7.68 -5.24
C VAL A 51 -29.96 8.29 -4.41
N ARG A 52 -30.28 9.17 -3.46
CA ARG A 52 -29.26 9.79 -2.60
C ARG A 52 -28.48 8.75 -1.79
N GLU A 53 -29.15 7.71 -1.28
CA GLU A 53 -28.45 6.60 -0.60
C GLU A 53 -27.58 5.78 -1.56
N ALA A 54 -28.02 5.57 -2.81
CA ALA A 54 -27.18 4.94 -3.83
C ALA A 54 -25.92 5.78 -4.14
N LEU A 55 -26.08 7.09 -4.32
CA LEU A 55 -24.97 8.02 -4.55
C LEU A 55 -24.01 8.08 -3.36
N LYS A 56 -24.52 8.08 -2.11
CA LYS A 56 -23.67 7.98 -0.90
C LYS A 56 -22.84 6.70 -0.90
N ARG A 57 -23.43 5.55 -1.25
CA ARG A 57 -22.71 4.27 -1.35
C ARG A 57 -21.60 4.32 -2.42
N LEU A 58 -21.86 4.94 -3.57
CA LEU A 58 -20.87 5.12 -4.62
C LEU A 58 -19.74 6.06 -4.19
N ALA A 59 -20.06 7.15 -3.49
CA ALA A 59 -19.09 8.10 -2.96
C ALA A 59 -18.19 7.43 -1.91
N ALA A 60 -18.76 6.62 -1.01
CA ALA A 60 -18.00 5.84 -0.03
C ALA A 60 -17.03 4.83 -0.66
N GLN A 61 -17.24 4.47 -1.93
CA GLN A 61 -16.39 3.56 -2.70
C GLN A 61 -15.44 4.31 -3.64
N ASN A 62 -15.34 5.64 -3.50
CA ASN A 62 -14.54 6.51 -4.35
C ASN A 62 -14.89 6.45 -5.85
N LEU A 63 -16.09 5.98 -6.22
CA LEU A 63 -16.53 5.91 -7.62
C LEU A 63 -17.08 7.24 -8.13
N ILE A 64 -17.57 8.08 -7.23
CA ILE A 64 -18.09 9.41 -7.57
C ILE A 64 -17.58 10.45 -6.58
N ARG A 65 -17.54 11.71 -7.01
CA ARG A 65 -17.32 12.88 -6.16
C ARG A 65 -18.51 13.83 -6.27
N THR A 66 -18.77 14.59 -5.21
CA THR A 66 -19.83 15.61 -5.21
C THR A 66 -19.23 17.00 -5.17
N GLN A 67 -19.72 17.89 -6.03
CA GLN A 67 -19.36 19.31 -6.02
C GLN A 67 -20.57 20.13 -5.61
N ARG A 68 -20.36 21.16 -4.76
CA ARG A 68 -21.41 22.09 -4.31
C ARG A 68 -21.49 23.28 -5.28
N GLY A 69 -22.64 23.96 -5.30
CA GLY A 69 -22.87 25.20 -6.08
C GLY A 69 -23.86 25.02 -7.24
N ALA A 70 -24.14 26.10 -7.95
CA ALA A 70 -25.14 26.14 -9.04
C ALA A 70 -24.83 25.20 -10.22
N THR A 71 -23.54 24.96 -10.48
CA THR A 71 -23.04 23.98 -11.46
C THR A 71 -22.62 22.65 -10.81
N GLY A 72 -22.85 22.50 -9.51
CA GLY A 72 -22.50 21.33 -8.73
C GLY A 72 -23.31 20.09 -9.07
N GLY A 73 -22.90 18.93 -8.56
CA GLY A 73 -23.52 17.65 -8.89
C GLY A 73 -22.64 16.48 -8.51
N ALA A 74 -23.08 15.27 -8.87
CA ALA A 74 -22.27 14.08 -8.78
C ALA A 74 -21.49 13.89 -10.09
N PHE A 75 -20.20 13.56 -9.98
CA PHE A 75 -19.31 13.31 -11.10
C PHE A 75 -18.61 11.98 -10.92
N VAL A 76 -18.35 11.25 -12.00
CA VAL A 76 -17.52 10.04 -11.98
C VAL A 76 -16.13 10.45 -11.49
N ASN A 77 -15.64 9.75 -10.46
CA ASN A 77 -14.38 10.11 -9.83
C ASN A 77 -13.19 9.71 -10.70
N ARG A 78 -12.07 10.40 -10.52
CA ARG A 78 -10.77 10.06 -11.11
C ARG A 78 -9.86 9.61 -9.99
N LEU A 79 -9.79 8.30 -9.75
CA LEU A 79 -8.87 7.76 -8.75
C LEU A 79 -7.48 7.58 -9.40
N THR A 80 -6.48 8.28 -8.88
CA THR A 80 -5.08 8.02 -9.27
C THR A 80 -4.40 7.09 -8.26
N TYR A 81 -3.29 6.46 -8.65
CA TYR A 81 -2.47 5.67 -7.72
C TYR A 81 -1.95 6.51 -6.55
N THR A 82 -1.65 7.79 -6.79
CA THR A 82 -1.24 8.74 -5.76
C THR A 82 -2.35 8.99 -4.75
N ASP A 83 -3.60 9.15 -5.21
CA ASP A 83 -4.75 9.35 -4.30
C ASP A 83 -5.04 8.10 -3.47
N ALA A 84 -4.91 6.91 -4.06
CA ALA A 84 -5.17 5.64 -3.39
C ALA A 84 -4.09 5.27 -2.35
N TYR A 85 -2.90 5.88 -2.46
CA TYR A 85 -1.69 5.52 -1.74
C TYR A 85 -1.87 5.50 -0.21
N ALA A 86 -2.30 6.62 0.37
CA ALA A 86 -2.43 6.77 1.82
C ALA A 86 -3.44 5.78 2.44
N GLN A 87 -4.56 5.54 1.74
CA GLN A 87 -5.59 4.60 2.20
C GLN A 87 -5.07 3.15 2.16
N HIS A 88 -4.29 2.81 1.14
CA HIS A 88 -3.70 1.48 1.02
C HIS A 88 -2.73 1.19 2.17
N ILE A 89 -1.78 2.09 2.44
CA ILE A 89 -0.84 1.94 3.57
C ILE A 89 -1.58 1.84 4.90
N THR A 90 -2.57 2.71 5.12
CA THR A 90 -3.36 2.70 6.37
C THR A 90 -4.04 1.34 6.56
N THR A 91 -4.71 0.84 5.52
CA THR A 91 -5.41 -0.44 5.59
C THR A 91 -4.44 -1.61 5.81
N SER A 92 -3.33 -1.65 5.07
CA SER A 92 -2.31 -2.68 5.23
C SER A 92 -1.65 -2.65 6.62
N THR A 93 -1.37 -1.46 7.14
CA THR A 93 -0.81 -1.28 8.50
C THR A 93 -1.75 -1.85 9.56
N LEU A 94 -3.06 -1.60 9.42
CA LEU A 94 -4.07 -2.14 10.34
C LEU A 94 -4.13 -3.67 10.26
N LEU A 95 -4.13 -4.25 9.06
CA LEU A 95 -4.16 -5.71 8.87
C LEU A 95 -2.95 -6.38 9.54
N LEU A 96 -1.75 -5.82 9.37
CA LEU A 96 -0.53 -6.34 10.00
C LEU A 96 -0.53 -6.13 11.52
N SER A 97 -0.94 -4.95 12.00
CA SER A 97 -0.91 -4.60 13.42
C SER A 97 -1.96 -5.34 14.25
N MET A 98 -3.06 -5.77 13.64
CA MET A 98 -4.09 -6.58 14.29
C MET A 98 -3.76 -8.08 14.29
N ASN A 99 -2.49 -8.46 14.04
CA ASN A 99 -1.99 -9.83 14.00
C ASN A 99 -2.81 -10.76 13.07
N ALA A 100 -3.34 -10.25 11.96
CA ALA A 100 -4.00 -11.09 10.98
C ALA A 100 -3.03 -12.08 10.29
N VAL A 101 -1.74 -11.75 10.29
CA VAL A 101 -0.65 -12.55 9.74
C VAL A 101 0.57 -12.44 10.66
N ASP A 102 1.43 -13.47 10.66
CA ASP A 102 2.70 -13.41 11.37
C ASP A 102 3.75 -12.58 10.62
N PHE A 103 4.84 -12.24 11.32
CA PHE A 103 5.91 -11.43 10.76
C PHE A 103 6.62 -12.11 9.58
N GLU A 104 6.80 -13.42 9.64
CA GLU A 104 7.51 -14.20 8.62
C GLU A 104 6.76 -14.14 7.29
N THR A 105 5.45 -14.40 7.32
CA THR A 105 4.55 -14.27 6.16
C THR A 105 4.58 -12.87 5.57
N ALA A 106 4.54 -11.83 6.41
CA ALA A 106 4.60 -10.44 5.95
C ALA A 106 5.96 -10.10 5.30
N CYS A 107 7.06 -10.58 5.91
CA CYS A 107 8.42 -10.39 5.41
C CYS A 107 8.63 -11.09 4.06
N GLU A 108 8.21 -12.35 3.94
CA GLU A 108 8.26 -13.09 2.68
C GLU A 108 7.53 -12.36 1.55
N ALA A 109 6.31 -11.88 1.81
CA ALA A 109 5.51 -11.15 0.84
C ALA A 109 6.20 -9.84 0.39
N ARG A 110 6.73 -9.05 1.33
CA ARG A 110 7.48 -7.83 1.02
C ARG A 110 8.66 -8.13 0.10
N PHE A 111 9.54 -9.05 0.49
CA PHE A 111 10.75 -9.34 -0.29
C PHE A 111 10.45 -10.01 -1.63
N ALA A 112 9.42 -10.87 -1.72
CA ALA A 112 8.99 -11.43 -3.01
C ALA A 112 8.57 -10.33 -4.00
N LEU A 113 7.82 -9.35 -3.53
CA LEU A 113 7.39 -8.20 -4.33
C LEU A 113 8.58 -7.31 -4.74
N GLU A 114 9.47 -6.99 -3.80
CA GLU A 114 10.66 -6.18 -4.09
C GLU A 114 11.59 -6.86 -5.10
N ARG A 115 11.80 -8.17 -4.97
CA ARG A 115 12.59 -8.98 -5.89
C ARG A 115 12.01 -9.00 -7.31
N ALA A 116 10.69 -9.07 -7.43
CA ALA A 116 10.02 -8.97 -8.74
C ALA A 116 10.26 -7.61 -9.42
N CYS A 117 10.62 -6.56 -8.67
CA CYS A 117 10.99 -5.26 -9.22
C CYS A 117 12.43 -5.21 -9.76
N ALA A 118 13.31 -6.14 -9.39
CA ALA A 118 14.75 -6.07 -9.70
C ALA A 118 15.06 -5.92 -11.21
N PRO A 119 14.45 -6.68 -12.15
CA PRO A 119 14.73 -6.52 -13.58
C PRO A 119 14.30 -5.15 -14.11
N LEU A 120 13.15 -4.65 -13.66
CA LEU A 120 12.63 -3.35 -14.07
C LEU A 120 13.45 -2.22 -13.47
N ALA A 121 13.84 -2.33 -12.20
CA ALA A 121 14.65 -1.36 -11.51
C ALA A 121 16.04 -1.25 -12.15
N ALA A 122 16.69 -2.37 -12.44
CA ALA A 122 17.96 -2.42 -13.15
C ALA A 122 17.88 -1.76 -14.54
N ALA A 123 16.79 -1.97 -15.28
CA ALA A 123 16.60 -1.38 -16.60
C ALA A 123 16.29 0.13 -16.54
N ARG A 124 15.49 0.58 -15.58
CA ARG A 124 14.82 1.90 -15.59
C ARG A 124 15.33 2.89 -14.54
N ARG A 125 16.24 2.49 -13.64
CA ARG A 125 16.75 3.40 -12.59
C ARG A 125 17.27 4.71 -13.17
N GLY A 126 16.93 5.81 -12.49
CA GLY A 126 17.47 7.14 -12.74
C GLY A 126 18.42 7.58 -11.62
N ALA A 127 19.15 8.66 -11.87
CA ALA A 127 20.10 9.23 -10.91
C ALA A 127 19.41 9.62 -9.59
N GLY A 128 18.15 10.04 -9.62
CA GLY A 128 17.36 10.37 -8.43
C GLY A 128 17.21 9.18 -7.48
N HIS A 129 16.87 8.00 -7.98
CA HIS A 129 16.71 6.80 -7.15
C HIS A 129 18.02 6.40 -6.46
N LEU A 130 19.12 6.39 -7.23
CA LEU A 130 20.47 6.09 -6.69
C LEU A 130 20.91 7.12 -5.65
N SER A 131 20.60 8.40 -5.88
CA SER A 131 20.90 9.47 -4.94
C SER A 131 20.12 9.30 -3.63
N THR A 132 18.83 8.98 -3.70
CA THR A 132 18.01 8.69 -2.51
C THR A 132 18.55 7.49 -1.75
N MET A 133 18.81 6.36 -2.42
CA MET A 133 19.36 5.16 -1.77
C MET A 133 20.68 5.44 -1.06
N ARG A 134 21.58 6.21 -1.68
CA ARG A 134 22.86 6.60 -1.07
C ARG A 134 22.67 7.55 0.12
N ALA A 135 21.74 8.49 0.04
CA ALA A 135 21.43 9.38 1.15
C ALA A 135 20.90 8.60 2.37
N GLU A 136 20.02 7.62 2.14
CA GLU A 136 19.49 6.77 3.22
C GLU A 136 20.56 5.84 3.80
N ILE A 137 21.45 5.26 2.98
CA ILE A 137 22.62 4.51 3.48
C ILE A 137 23.47 5.39 4.40
N ASN A 138 23.83 6.60 3.97
CA ASN A 138 24.64 7.52 4.78
C ASN A 138 23.93 7.90 6.08
N ARG A 139 22.59 8.06 6.04
CA ARG A 139 21.79 8.33 7.23
C ARG A 139 21.83 7.16 8.21
N GLN A 140 21.71 5.93 7.71
CA GLN A 140 21.73 4.70 8.51
C GLN A 140 23.09 4.40 9.15
N GLU A 141 24.17 4.94 8.59
CA GLU A 141 25.52 4.85 9.15
C GLU A 141 25.72 5.70 10.41
N ASP A 142 24.86 6.71 10.66
CA ASP A 142 24.96 7.57 11.84
C ASP A 142 24.66 6.76 13.13
N PRO A 143 25.65 6.59 14.03
CA PRO A 143 25.43 5.87 15.28
C PRO A 143 24.46 6.59 16.23
N ALA A 144 24.25 7.90 16.07
CA ALA A 144 23.31 8.68 16.85
C ALA A 144 21.85 8.58 16.35
N LEU A 145 21.61 7.92 15.21
CA LEU A 145 20.27 7.78 14.66
C LEU A 145 19.38 6.96 15.59
N SER A 146 18.18 7.44 15.90
CA SER A 146 17.21 6.66 16.68
C SER A 146 16.71 5.44 15.91
N ASP A 147 16.23 4.41 16.60
CA ASP A 147 15.68 3.21 15.95
C ASP A 147 14.48 3.53 15.04
N GLU A 148 13.61 4.45 15.47
CA GLU A 148 12.47 4.91 14.69
C GLU A 148 12.91 5.62 13.40
N ALA A 149 13.93 6.48 13.50
CA ALA A 149 14.49 7.16 12.34
C ALA A 149 15.24 6.18 11.42
N PHE A 150 15.88 5.16 11.97
CA PHE A 150 16.48 4.06 11.18
C PHE A 150 15.42 3.31 10.40
N CYS A 151 14.30 2.93 11.02
CA CYS A 151 13.22 2.21 10.33
C CYS A 151 12.53 3.08 9.27
N THR A 152 12.40 4.38 9.53
CA THR A 152 11.90 5.33 8.51
C THR A 152 12.85 5.39 7.31
N SER A 153 14.16 5.43 7.56
CA SER A 153 15.18 5.42 6.52
C SER A 153 15.24 4.10 5.74
N ASP A 154 15.06 2.96 6.41
CA ASP A 154 14.94 1.62 5.80
C ASP A 154 13.78 1.59 4.79
N VAL A 155 12.59 2.03 5.21
CA VAL A 155 11.42 2.14 4.35
C VAL A 155 11.71 3.03 3.13
N ALA A 156 12.34 4.19 3.33
CA ALA A 156 12.69 5.11 2.23
C ALA A 156 13.70 4.50 1.24
N PHE A 157 14.68 3.74 1.72
CA PHE A 157 15.65 3.01 0.89
C PHE A 157 14.95 1.99 -0.01
N HIS A 158 14.13 1.12 0.57
CA HIS A 158 13.40 0.10 -0.15
C HIS A 158 12.38 0.71 -1.13
N ARG A 159 11.72 1.80 -0.72
CA ARG A 159 10.82 2.56 -1.61
C ARG A 159 11.54 3.08 -2.85
N ALA A 160 12.74 3.63 -2.69
CA ALA A 160 13.53 4.13 -3.82
C ALA A 160 13.92 3.03 -4.81
N LEU A 161 14.24 1.81 -4.33
CA LEU A 161 14.48 0.65 -5.18
C LEU A 161 13.24 0.26 -5.99
N VAL A 162 12.08 0.22 -5.34
CA VAL A 162 10.81 -0.11 -5.99
C VAL A 162 10.42 0.94 -7.02
N ASP A 163 10.54 2.23 -6.68
CA ASP A 163 10.23 3.31 -7.61
C ASP A 163 11.20 3.35 -8.80
N ALA A 164 12.41 2.78 -8.65
CA ALA A 164 13.30 2.59 -9.78
C ALA A 164 12.75 1.65 -10.86
N ALA A 165 11.79 0.77 -10.55
CA ALA A 165 11.07 -0.01 -11.54
C ALA A 165 10.15 0.83 -12.43
N GLN A 166 9.86 2.08 -12.04
CA GLN A 166 9.01 3.03 -12.75
C GLN A 166 7.68 2.40 -13.20
N ASN A 167 7.07 1.63 -12.31
CA ASN A 167 5.79 1.00 -12.52
C ASN A 167 4.84 1.45 -11.40
N PRO A 168 3.88 2.36 -11.67
CA PRO A 168 3.04 2.93 -10.63
C PRO A 168 2.17 1.88 -9.92
N VAL A 169 1.86 0.75 -10.58
CA VAL A 169 1.12 -0.35 -9.97
C VAL A 169 1.97 -1.07 -8.93
N LEU A 170 3.22 -1.39 -9.28
CA LEU A 170 4.16 -2.01 -8.33
C LEU A 170 4.45 -1.05 -7.18
N SER A 171 4.75 0.21 -7.48
CA SER A 171 4.95 1.25 -6.46
C SER A 171 3.79 1.34 -5.47
N TYR A 172 2.55 1.33 -5.97
CA TYR A 172 1.35 1.33 -5.14
C TYR A 172 1.23 0.07 -4.27
N GLN A 173 1.34 -1.13 -4.84
CA GLN A 173 1.19 -2.39 -4.09
C GLN A 173 2.28 -2.56 -3.04
N LEU A 174 3.52 -2.18 -3.37
CA LEU A 174 4.65 -2.34 -2.45
C LEU A 174 4.67 -1.28 -1.35
N ALA A 175 4.04 -0.12 -1.53
CA ALA A 175 3.84 0.83 -0.44
C ALA A 175 3.10 0.18 0.74
N GLY A 176 2.05 -0.59 0.45
CA GLY A 176 1.32 -1.34 1.46
C GLY A 176 2.11 -2.49 2.09
N ALA A 177 3.18 -2.98 1.47
CA ALA A 177 4.02 -4.04 2.03
C ALA A 177 5.21 -3.47 2.83
N VAL A 178 5.91 -2.47 2.29
CA VAL A 178 7.11 -1.89 2.88
C VAL A 178 6.77 -0.98 4.06
N GLU A 179 5.84 -0.04 3.88
CA GLU A 179 5.55 1.00 4.87
C GLU A 179 4.70 0.43 6.03
N ALA A 180 3.76 -0.46 5.70
CA ALA A 180 2.91 -1.11 6.70
C ALA A 180 3.68 -2.02 7.67
N MET A 181 4.86 -2.50 7.28
CA MET A 181 5.73 -3.31 8.15
C MET A 181 6.48 -2.48 9.19
N GLN A 182 6.53 -1.15 9.07
CA GLN A 182 7.32 -0.29 9.96
C GLN A 182 7.01 -0.52 11.46
N PRO A 183 5.74 -0.63 11.91
CA PRO A 183 5.45 -0.91 13.33
C PRO A 183 5.97 -2.27 13.80
N LEU A 184 5.85 -3.32 12.98
CA LEU A 184 6.39 -4.65 13.29
C LEU A 184 7.91 -4.62 13.37
N MET A 185 8.56 -3.93 12.44
CA MET A 185 10.00 -3.74 12.42
C MET A 185 10.48 -2.98 13.68
N ASN A 186 9.81 -1.90 14.08
CA ASN A 186 10.10 -1.20 15.32
C ASN A 186 10.02 -2.14 16.54
N MET A 187 8.97 -2.97 16.60
CA MET A 187 8.80 -3.93 17.68
C MET A 187 9.89 -5.00 17.72
N ILE A 188 10.37 -5.52 16.59
CA ILE A 188 11.41 -6.58 16.58
C ILE A 188 12.79 -6.02 16.92
N THR A 189 13.04 -4.74 16.63
CA THR A 189 14.43 -4.28 16.48
C THR A 189 14.96 -3.35 17.55
N PHE A 190 14.16 -3.08 18.57
CA PHE A 190 14.40 -2.11 19.65
C PHE A 190 15.64 -2.33 20.54
N THR A 191 16.41 -3.43 20.41
CA THR A 191 17.50 -3.68 21.37
C THR A 191 18.83 -4.17 20.79
N ALA A 192 18.93 -4.61 19.53
CA ALA A 192 20.20 -5.08 18.95
C ALA A 192 20.14 -5.30 17.42
N ARG A 193 19.78 -4.28 16.61
CA ARG A 193 20.00 -4.43 15.16
C ARG A 193 21.50 -4.51 14.89
N PRO A 194 21.98 -5.47 14.10
CA PRO A 194 23.28 -5.37 13.47
C PRO A 194 23.21 -4.30 12.37
N ARG A 195 23.09 -3.02 12.74
CA ARG A 195 22.87 -1.90 11.79
C ARG A 195 23.93 -1.91 10.70
N ARG A 196 25.17 -2.22 11.08
CA ARG A 196 26.29 -2.41 10.15
C ARG A 196 26.02 -3.46 9.07
N ASP A 197 25.42 -4.60 9.40
CA ASP A 197 25.14 -5.67 8.44
C ASP A 197 23.98 -5.30 7.50
N ILE A 198 22.99 -4.56 8.01
CA ILE A 198 21.89 -4.02 7.20
C ILE A 198 22.43 -3.00 6.21
N VAL A 199 23.20 -2.02 6.69
CA VAL A 199 23.85 -0.99 5.87
C VAL A 199 24.76 -1.61 4.81
N ALA A 200 25.52 -2.66 5.16
CA ALA A 200 26.36 -3.39 4.21
C ALA A 200 25.51 -4.01 3.09
N ARG A 201 24.40 -4.69 3.42
CA ARG A 201 23.49 -5.26 2.42
C ARG A 201 22.81 -4.19 1.56
N HIS A 202 22.33 -3.10 2.17
CA HIS A 202 21.78 -1.96 1.43
C HIS A 202 22.80 -1.38 0.45
N SER A 203 24.07 -1.29 0.86
CA SER A 203 25.16 -0.84 0.00
C SER A 203 25.38 -1.76 -1.19
N GLU A 204 25.34 -3.09 -0.99
CA GLU A 204 25.46 -4.04 -2.12
C GLU A 204 24.25 -3.96 -3.07
N ILE A 205 23.04 -3.83 -2.56
CA ILE A 205 21.82 -3.62 -3.37
C ILE A 205 21.95 -2.34 -4.21
N ALA A 206 22.38 -1.24 -3.60
CA ALA A 206 22.57 0.04 -4.30
C ALA A 206 23.65 -0.04 -5.40
N ARG A 207 24.75 -0.76 -5.13
CA ARG A 207 25.81 -1.02 -6.13
C ARG A 207 25.31 -1.88 -7.28
N ALA A 208 24.56 -2.94 -6.99
CA ALA A 208 23.95 -3.79 -8.00
C ALA A 208 22.98 -3.00 -8.89
N LEU A 209 22.14 -2.14 -8.29
CA LEU A 209 21.24 -1.26 -9.03
C LEU A 209 22.02 -0.26 -9.91
N GLN A 210 23.08 0.35 -9.38
CA GLN A 210 23.95 1.24 -10.15
C GLN A 210 24.57 0.52 -11.35
N ALA A 211 25.00 -0.73 -11.18
CA ALA A 211 25.57 -1.58 -12.22
C ALA A 211 24.53 -2.15 -13.20
N ALA A 212 23.22 -1.91 -13.00
CA ALA A 212 22.14 -2.57 -13.75
C ALA A 212 22.17 -4.11 -13.68
N ASP A 213 22.66 -4.66 -12.56
CA ASP A 213 22.73 -6.10 -12.36
C ASP A 213 21.47 -6.59 -11.62
N ALA A 214 20.45 -6.99 -12.38
CA ALA A 214 19.19 -7.48 -11.83
C ALA A 214 19.35 -8.74 -10.97
N GLU A 215 20.25 -9.65 -11.36
CA GLU A 215 20.50 -10.90 -10.62
C GLU A 215 21.19 -10.62 -9.28
N ALA A 216 22.11 -9.66 -9.25
CA ALA A 216 22.72 -9.21 -8.00
C ALA A 216 21.72 -8.52 -7.08
N ILE A 217 20.83 -7.66 -7.59
CA ILE A 217 19.75 -7.06 -6.78
C ILE A 217 18.89 -8.17 -6.15
N ASP A 218 18.42 -9.12 -6.97
CA ASP A 218 17.57 -10.22 -6.50
C ASP A 218 18.25 -11.05 -5.40
N ARG A 219 19.51 -11.43 -5.62
CA ARG A 219 20.30 -12.21 -4.67
C ARG A 219 20.52 -11.48 -3.34
N GLU A 220 20.85 -10.19 -3.37
CA GLU A 220 21.09 -9.44 -2.15
C GLU A 220 19.77 -9.15 -1.38
N LEU A 221 18.66 -8.96 -2.09
CA LEU A 221 17.32 -8.92 -1.46
C LEU A 221 16.94 -10.25 -0.81
N ALA A 222 17.21 -11.38 -1.46
CA ALA A 222 16.99 -12.71 -0.86
C ALA A 222 17.80 -12.90 0.43
N ARG A 223 19.09 -12.53 0.40
CA ARG A 223 19.96 -12.58 1.59
C ARG A 223 19.49 -11.65 2.71
N LEU A 224 18.94 -10.49 2.37
CA LEU A 224 18.38 -9.54 3.34
C LEU A 224 17.08 -10.07 3.95
N CYS A 225 16.25 -10.76 3.15
CA CYS A 225 15.06 -11.47 3.62
C CYS A 225 15.42 -12.53 4.67
N ASP A 226 16.33 -13.46 4.32
CA ASP A 226 16.76 -14.54 5.21
C ASP A 226 17.34 -14.00 6.52
N PHE A 227 18.16 -12.94 6.43
CA PHE A 227 18.72 -12.27 7.59
C PHE A 227 17.64 -11.66 8.49
N THR A 228 16.65 -11.00 7.88
CA THR A 228 15.56 -10.35 8.61
C THR A 228 14.66 -11.36 9.33
N ILE A 229 14.32 -12.46 8.67
CA ILE A 229 13.54 -13.56 9.27
C ILE A 229 14.31 -14.19 10.43
N SER A 230 15.59 -14.53 10.23
CA SER A 230 16.43 -15.14 11.26
C SER A 230 16.59 -14.24 12.50
N LEU A 231 16.77 -12.92 12.29
CA LEU A 231 16.84 -11.94 13.36
C LEU A 231 15.51 -11.89 14.15
N ALA A 232 14.38 -11.88 13.45
CA ALA A 232 13.07 -11.85 14.09
C ALA A 232 12.82 -13.10 14.93
N GLN A 233 13.11 -14.29 14.39
CA GLN A 233 13.01 -15.56 15.12
C GLN A 233 13.88 -15.56 16.39
N THR A 234 15.11 -15.05 16.29
CA THR A 234 16.02 -14.91 17.44
C THR A 234 15.46 -14.00 18.53
N VAL A 235 14.96 -12.81 18.15
CA VAL A 235 14.38 -11.85 19.09
C VAL A 235 13.13 -12.43 19.77
N MET A 236 12.25 -13.08 19.00
CA MET A 236 11.03 -13.68 19.53
C MET A 236 11.33 -14.83 20.49
N ALA A 237 12.32 -15.67 20.19
CA ALA A 237 12.78 -16.72 21.09
C ALA A 237 13.33 -16.16 22.41
N VAL A 238 14.10 -15.07 22.37
CA VAL A 238 14.61 -14.40 23.58
C VAL A 238 13.47 -13.82 24.42
N ARG A 239 12.46 -13.21 23.78
CA ARG A 239 11.27 -12.68 24.48
C ARG A 239 10.47 -13.79 25.14
N ALA A 240 10.21 -14.88 24.43
CA ALA A 240 9.49 -16.04 24.97
C ALA A 240 10.17 -16.62 26.21
N ARG A 241 11.51 -16.69 26.23
CA ARG A 241 12.29 -17.15 27.39
C ARG A 241 12.21 -16.20 28.59
N ARG A 242 12.06 -14.88 28.37
CA ARG A 242 11.92 -13.88 29.44
C ARG A 242 10.50 -13.83 30.02
N SER A 243 9.48 -14.28 29.29
CA SER A 243 8.08 -14.30 29.75
C SER A 243 7.69 -15.55 30.55
N VAL A 244 8.55 -16.57 30.67
CA VAL A 244 8.29 -17.73 31.53
C VAL A 244 8.66 -17.37 32.98
N PRO A 245 7.73 -17.39 33.96
CA PRO A 245 8.05 -17.10 35.35
C PRO A 245 9.03 -18.14 35.90
N SER A 246 10.05 -17.72 36.64
CA SER A 246 10.88 -18.66 37.40
C SER A 246 9.99 -19.37 38.42
N ARG A 247 9.87 -20.69 38.30
CA ARG A 247 9.23 -21.54 39.32
C ARG A 247 10.08 -21.62 40.57
#